data_AF-A0A661HHX8-F1
#
_entry.id   AF-A0A661HHX8-F1
#
_cell.length_a   1.000
_cell.length_b   1.000
_cell.length_c   1.000
_cell.angle_alpha   90.00
_cell.angle_beta   90.00
_cell.angle_gamma   90.00
#
_symmetry.space_group_name_H-M   'P 1'
#
loop_
_entity.id
_entity.type
_entity.pdbx_description
1 polymer ?
#
loop_
_entity_poly.entity_id
_entity_poly.type
_entity_poly.pdbx_seq_one_letter_code
_entity_poly.pdbx_strand_id
1 'polypeptide(L)'
;MKQTYEVINVKCGGCASTLKTSLKEEFGEVEVNLDLEPRQITLDIENSKVPALRLKLKKLGYPMSDEDLSTIEGFSTTAKSFVSCAIGKMNT
;
A
#
# COMPACT_ATOMS: atom_id res chain seq x y z
N MET A 1 4.10 18.99 -5.06
CA MET A 1 2.65 19.28 -4.99
C MET A 1 2.11 18.64 -3.73
N LYS A 2 1.32 19.39 -2.94
CA LYS A 2 0.80 18.89 -1.67
C LYS A 2 -0.30 17.86 -1.94
N GLN A 3 -0.07 16.62 -1.53
CA GLN A 3 -1.00 15.50 -1.70
C GLN A 3 -1.31 14.86 -0.36
N THR A 4 -2.56 14.42 -0.20
CA THR A 4 -3.04 13.78 1.02
C THR A 4 -3.44 12.33 0.71
N TYR A 5 -2.97 11.40 1.52
CA TYR A 5 -3.25 9.98 1.39
C TYR A 5 -3.76 9.41 2.71
N GLU A 6 -4.72 8.52 2.61
CA GLU A 6 -5.22 7.76 3.75
C GLU A 6 -4.33 6.54 3.98
N VAL A 7 -3.89 6.35 5.22
CA VAL A 7 -3.02 5.24 5.62
C VAL A 7 -3.65 4.45 6.75
N ILE A 8 -3.41 3.15 6.73
CA ILE A 8 -3.93 2.20 7.71
C ILE A 8 -2.81 1.86 8.71
N ASN A 9 -3.21 1.32 9.87
CA ASN A 9 -2.31 0.75 10.89
C ASN A 9 -1.44 1.74 11.66
N VAL A 10 -1.55 3.04 11.41
CA VAL A 10 -1.10 4.07 12.36
C VAL A 10 -2.09 4.06 13.51
N LYS A 11 -1.67 3.88 14.77
CA LYS A 11 -2.58 3.75 15.94
C LYS A 11 -2.33 4.78 17.04
N CYS A 12 -1.12 5.32 17.12
CA CYS A 12 -0.71 6.26 18.15
C CYS A 12 0.28 7.31 17.59
N GLY A 13 0.51 8.38 18.35
CA GLY A 13 1.48 9.41 18.00
C GLY A 13 2.92 8.89 17.85
N GLY A 14 3.26 7.80 18.54
CA GLY A 14 4.54 7.09 18.36
C GLY A 14 4.69 6.54 16.94
N CYS A 15 3.70 5.80 16.44
CA CYS A 15 3.67 5.30 15.06
C CYS A 15 3.76 6.45 14.05
N ALA A 16 3.03 7.54 14.28
CA ALA A 16 3.05 8.72 13.43
C ALA A 16 4.44 9.35 13.36
N SER A 17 5.15 9.46 14.50
CA SER A 17 6.49 10.04 14.56
C SER A 17 7.50 9.19 13.79
N THR A 18 7.47 7.86 13.96
CA THR A 18 8.34 6.95 13.20
C THR A 18 8.07 7.04 11.70
N LEU A 19 6.80 7.03 11.29
CA LEU A 19 6.42 7.19 9.89
C LEU A 19 6.92 8.52 9.31
N LYS A 20 6.74 9.63 10.03
CA LYS A 20 7.26 10.95 9.63
C LYS A 20 8.77 10.91 9.42
N THR A 21 9.53 10.38 10.37
CA THR A 21 10.99 10.32 10.27
C THR A 21 11.44 9.46 9.09
N SER A 22 10.87 8.25 8.92
CA SER A 22 11.23 7.34 7.83
C SER A 22 10.87 7.87 6.45
N LEU A 23 9.81 8.68 6.34
CA LEU A 23 9.44 9.33 5.08
C LEU A 23 10.19 10.64 4.86
N LYS A 24 10.62 11.33 5.93
CA LYS A 24 11.34 12.59 5.85
C LYS A 24 12.66 12.50 5.11
N GLU A 25 13.34 11.37 5.24
CA GLU A 25 14.61 11.12 4.57
C GLU A 25 14.49 11.02 3.04
N GLU A 26 13.35 10.54 2.52
CA GLU A 26 13.17 10.19 1.11
C GLU A 26 12.17 11.09 0.38
N PHE A 27 11.15 11.58 1.09
CA PHE A 27 10.05 12.38 0.55
C PHE A 27 9.95 13.78 1.17
N GLY A 28 10.71 14.10 2.22
CA GLY A 28 10.69 15.40 2.86
C GLY A 28 9.59 15.55 3.93
N GLU A 29 9.13 16.77 4.18
CA GLU A 29 8.22 17.02 5.29
C GLU A 29 6.86 16.30 5.13
N VAL A 30 6.49 15.52 6.16
CA VAL A 30 5.22 14.78 6.20
C VAL A 30 4.41 15.21 7.43
N GLU A 31 3.19 15.65 7.17
CA GLU A 31 2.18 15.92 8.17
C GLU A 31 1.31 14.67 8.36
N VAL A 32 0.96 14.34 9.60
CA VAL A 32 0.09 13.20 9.91
C VAL A 32 -1.07 13.74 10.72
N ASN A 33 -2.28 13.53 10.22
CA ASN A 33 -3.53 13.86 10.85
C ASN A 33 -4.06 12.61 11.58
N LEU A 34 -4.13 12.70 12.91
CA LEU A 34 -4.59 11.63 13.79
C LEU A 34 -6.05 11.82 14.23
N ASP A 35 -6.66 12.96 13.90
CA ASP A 35 -8.04 13.30 14.23
C ASP A 35 -9.06 12.61 13.31
N LEU A 36 -8.60 12.01 12.21
CA LEU A 36 -9.41 11.31 11.23
C LEU A 36 -9.18 9.79 11.30
N GLU A 37 -10.25 9.03 11.08
CA GLU A 37 -10.22 7.57 10.91
C GLU A 37 -10.89 7.22 9.57
N PRO A 38 -10.15 6.75 8.55
CA PRO A 38 -8.73 6.41 8.56
C PRO A 38 -7.79 7.62 8.66
N ARG A 39 -6.59 7.40 9.20
CA ARG A 39 -5.60 8.46 9.42
C ARG A 39 -5.06 8.95 8.10
N GLN A 40 -4.81 10.25 8.01
CA GLN A 40 -4.35 10.89 6.79
C GLN A 40 -2.93 11.40 6.92
N ILE A 41 -2.13 11.23 5.87
CA ILE A 41 -0.82 11.86 5.76
C ILE A 41 -0.83 12.85 4.62
N THR A 42 -0.20 14.00 4.84
CA THR A 42 -0.07 15.04 3.83
C THR A 42 1.39 15.36 3.64
N LEU A 43 1.85 15.34 2.39
CA LEU A 43 3.24 15.58 2.04
C LEU A 43 3.36 16.23 0.66
N ASP A 44 4.43 16.98 0.44
CA ASP A 44 4.72 17.56 -0.87
C ASP A 44 5.53 16.57 -1.71
N ILE A 45 4.85 15.85 -2.61
CA ILE A 45 5.49 14.89 -3.51
C ILE A 45 5.01 15.06 -4.94
N GLU A 46 5.88 14.75 -5.90
CA GLU A 46 5.52 14.67 -7.30
C GLU A 46 4.75 13.38 -7.61
N ASN A 47 3.87 13.43 -8.61
CA ASN A 47 3.08 12.28 -9.03
C ASN A 47 3.94 11.07 -9.43
N SER A 48 5.13 11.31 -9.98
CA SER A 48 6.10 10.25 -10.33
C SER A 48 6.67 9.50 -9.12
N LYS A 49 6.63 10.08 -7.91
CA LYS A 49 7.16 9.48 -6.67
C LYS A 49 6.10 8.76 -5.83
N VAL A 50 4.82 8.93 -6.15
CA VAL A 50 3.69 8.23 -5.52
C VAL A 50 3.86 6.71 -5.48
N PRO A 51 4.26 6.01 -6.56
CA PRO A 51 4.47 4.57 -6.51
C PRO A 51 5.62 4.16 -5.56
N ALA A 52 6.68 4.97 -5.47
CA ALA A 52 7.78 4.73 -4.53
C ALA A 52 7.32 4.93 -3.06
N LEU A 53 6.53 5.98 -2.81
CA LEU A 53 5.91 6.23 -1.50
C LEU A 53 5.06 5.05 -1.06
N ARG A 54 4.18 4.56 -1.95
CA ARG A 54 3.31 3.40 -1.69
C ARG A 54 4.13 2.17 -1.31
N LEU A 55 5.16 1.86 -2.08
CA LEU A 55 6.03 0.70 -1.78
C LEU A 55 6.74 0.85 -0.43
N LYS A 56 7.19 2.06 -0.09
CA LYS A 56 7.84 2.36 1.19
C LYS A 56 6.88 2.20 2.36
N LEU A 57 5.69 2.78 2.27
CA LEU A 57 4.61 2.66 3.25
C LEU A 57 4.24 1.21 3.52
N LYS A 58 4.10 0.39 2.46
CA LYS A 58 3.86 -1.05 2.57
C LYS A 58 4.99 -1.79 3.29
N LYS A 59 6.25 -1.48 2.96
CA LYS A 59 7.42 -2.05 3.65
C LYS A 59 7.48 -1.66 5.13
N LEU A 60 6.99 -0.48 5.49
CA LEU A 60 6.91 0.00 6.88
C LEU A 60 5.68 -0.54 7.63
N GLY A 61 4.76 -1.24 6.95
CA GLY A 61 3.54 -1.79 7.56
C GLY A 61 2.38 -0.79 7.69
N TYR A 62 2.41 0.30 6.91
CA TYR A 62 1.38 1.34 6.87
C TYR A 62 0.78 1.46 5.45
N PRO A 63 0.08 0.42 4.95
CA PRO A 63 -0.48 0.47 3.60
C PRO A 63 -1.46 1.64 3.41
N MET A 64 -1.58 2.12 2.19
CA MET A 64 -2.58 3.13 1.82
C MET A 64 -3.97 2.49 1.76
N SER A 65 -5.01 3.23 2.16
CA SER A 65 -6.39 2.71 2.16
C SER A 65 -6.93 2.36 0.76
N ASP A 66 -6.39 2.98 -0.28
CA ASP A 66 -6.77 2.77 -1.68
C ASP A 66 -6.19 1.48 -2.31
N GLU A 67 -5.27 0.77 -1.63
CA GLU A 67 -4.57 -0.40 -2.19
C GLU A 67 -5.49 -1.60 -2.53
N ASP A 68 -6.71 -1.65 -2.00
CA ASP A 68 -7.64 -2.73 -2.29
C ASP A 68 -8.06 -2.72 -3.78
N LEU A 69 -8.20 -1.54 -4.41
CA LEU A 69 -8.75 -1.44 -5.78
C LEU A 69 -7.74 -1.76 -6.89
N SER A 70 -6.47 -1.36 -6.73
CA SER A 70 -5.43 -1.57 -7.77
C SER A 70 -4.97 -3.04 -7.87
N THR A 71 -5.21 -3.85 -6.83
CA THR A 71 -4.71 -5.25 -6.78
C THR A 71 -5.73 -6.24 -7.37
N ILE A 72 -7.00 -5.84 -7.51
CA ILE A 72 -8.06 -6.68 -8.09
C ILE A 72 -7.97 -6.75 -9.62
N GLU A 73 -7.44 -5.71 -10.27
CA GLU A 73 -7.24 -5.72 -11.74
C GLU A 73 -6.17 -6.74 -12.19
N GLY A 74 -5.26 -7.14 -11.28
CA GLY A 74 -4.24 -8.17 -11.54
C GLY A 74 -4.65 -9.61 -11.22
N PHE A 75 -5.76 -9.83 -10.49
CA PHE A 75 -6.17 -11.17 -10.07
C PHE A 75 -7.10 -11.88 -11.07
N SER A 76 -7.54 -11.18 -12.13
CA SER A 76 -8.31 -11.82 -13.22
C SER A 76 -7.45 -12.73 -14.12
N THR A 77 -6.14 -12.85 -13.89
CA THR A 77 -5.26 -13.83 -14.57
C THR A 77 -4.94 -15.00 -13.63
N THR A 78 -5.96 -15.78 -13.26
CA THR A 78 -5.74 -17.16 -12.82
C THR A 78 -6.81 -18.05 -13.43
N ALA A 79 -6.65 -18.26 -14.73
CA ALA A 79 -7.07 -19.46 -15.44
C ALA A 79 -6.32 -20.70 -14.90
N LYS A 80 -6.53 -21.07 -13.62
CA LYS A 80 -6.05 -22.34 -13.03
C LYS A 80 -7.10 -23.45 -13.03
N SER A 81 -8.31 -23.20 -13.54
CA SER A 81 -9.38 -24.21 -13.52
C SER A 81 -9.34 -25.24 -14.65
N PHE A 82 -8.37 -25.17 -15.58
CA PHE A 82 -8.36 -26.04 -16.78
C PHE A 82 -7.30 -27.16 -16.80
N VAL A 83 -6.51 -27.37 -15.74
CA VAL A 83 -5.41 -28.37 -15.78
C VAL A 83 -5.46 -29.43 -14.67
N SER A 84 -6.52 -29.46 -13.83
CA SER A 84 -6.61 -30.49 -12.76
C SER A 84 -7.56 -31.66 -13.04
N CYS A 85 -8.00 -31.89 -14.29
CA CYS A 85 -8.89 -33.02 -14.63
C CYS A 85 -8.36 -33.98 -15.72
N ALA A 86 -7.10 -33.87 -16.15
CA ALA A 86 -6.57 -34.66 -17.28
C ALA A 86 -5.33 -35.53 -16.97
N ILE A 87 -4.88 -35.64 -15.71
CA ILE A 87 -3.78 -36.53 -15.32
C ILE A 87 -4.34 -37.56 -14.33
N GLY A 88 -5.20 -38.42 -14.85
CA GLY A 88 -5.87 -39.47 -14.10
C GLY A 88 -6.04 -40.72 -14.97
N LYS A 89 -4.94 -41.47 -15.08
CA LYS A 89 -4.83 -42.88 -15.50
C LYS A 89 -4.86 -43.19 -17.01
N MET A 90 -3.66 -43.29 -17.57
CA MET A 90 -3.31 -44.23 -18.62
C MET A 90 -2.64 -45.44 -17.96
N ASN A 91 -3.23 -46.62 -18.20
CA ASN A 91 -2.57 -47.90 -18.45
C ASN A 91 -1.44 -48.41 -17.51
N THR A 92 -1.82 -49.19 -16.49
CA THR A 92 -1.41 -50.60 -16.23
C THR A 92 -2.31 -51.14 -15.12
#